data_AF-A0AA88GJ36-F1
#
_entry.id   AF-A0AA88GJ36-F1
#
_cell.length_a   1.000
_cell.length_b   1.000
_cell.length_c   1.000
_cell.angle_alpha   90.00
_cell.angle_beta   90.00
_cell.angle_gamma   90.00
#
_symmetry.space_group_name_H-M   'P 1'
#
loop_
_entity.id
_entity.type
_entity.pdbx_description
1 polymer ?
#
loop_
_entity_poly.entity_id
_entity_poly.type
_entity_poly.pdbx_seq_one_letter_code
_entity_poly.pdbx_strand_id
1 'polypeptide(L)'
;MKRRNVFIDQDLMMLSNAMEFRPLVIDQGTGMMKAGFSGDDMPLLLMPTVMAADDPIVDPNSSKFVGHRGAQPNSTSNLHSKMHQQQDRSSSSEKTPEVQVVQNNEDELSYLIGDEALGVDRSSGAISRSAKYFSFNANNEKNYREKRDSRITNTLITPMERGVVDDWDMMERMYEAIYSHPKINMTPENQPLLISEACENPKENRYHMAEILFEKYKVPSLFIATQPVLSLYSTGKSSGLVVEIGHGVSQMVPIFEGFPLYHAIVKSEFGGQDLTNYLRQILEKNRRYDQLINYGTIGGLKTITEIKEKLCYVSQNIAEEQYNVGVSEYVLPDRKVIQISHEAYKCPEALFYPKLAGKPSIFGVHEALYHVYDKSDDYVKQILMDNIVLAGGSTMFSGFKQRLVSEFSRVLVEKTGSSKITERSVRAENDRIFGAWIGGSILASLPTFQQLWITRQDYDDHHDAIFSRCYS
;
A
#
# COMPACT_ATOMS: atom_id res chain seq x y z
N MET A 1 12.93 60.06 10.76
CA MET A 1 12.62 59.34 9.51
C MET A 1 13.41 58.03 9.48
N LYS A 2 13.02 57.01 10.28
CA LYS A 2 13.69 55.69 10.37
C LYS A 2 12.82 54.71 11.17
N ARG A 3 11.66 54.33 10.65
CA ARG A 3 10.83 53.19 11.13
C ARG A 3 9.86 52.80 10.01
N ARG A 4 10.32 52.10 8.98
CA ARG A 4 9.40 51.52 7.97
C ARG A 4 9.90 50.31 7.16
N ASN A 5 11.04 49.69 7.53
CA ASN A 5 11.60 48.58 6.74
C ASN A 5 11.81 47.27 7.52
N VAL A 6 11.37 47.13 8.78
CA VAL A 6 11.63 45.88 9.54
C VAL A 6 10.53 44.83 9.34
N PHE A 7 9.29 45.23 9.04
CA PHE A 7 8.18 44.28 8.87
C PHE A 7 8.11 43.65 7.47
N ILE A 8 8.59 44.34 6.44
CA ILE A 8 8.56 43.80 5.05
C ILE A 8 9.68 42.76 4.83
N ASP A 9 10.84 42.92 5.50
CA ASP A 9 11.96 41.98 5.38
C ASP A 9 11.72 40.65 6.10
N GLN A 10 10.94 40.62 7.19
CA GLN A 10 10.62 39.36 7.87
C GLN A 10 9.65 38.49 7.06
N ASP A 11 8.63 39.09 6.44
CA ASP A 11 7.70 38.35 5.57
C ASP A 11 8.38 37.88 4.29
N LEU A 12 9.30 38.68 3.71
CA LEU A 12 10.12 38.29 2.56
C LEU A 12 11.18 37.23 2.91
N MET A 13 11.77 37.27 4.11
CA MET A 13 12.67 36.20 4.60
C MET A 13 11.92 34.92 4.94
N MET A 14 10.70 35.01 5.49
CA MET A 14 9.83 33.85 5.69
C MET A 14 9.42 33.23 4.35
N LEU A 15 9.11 34.06 3.34
CA LEU A 15 8.85 33.62 1.98
C LEU A 15 10.10 33.05 1.27
N SER A 16 11.29 33.61 1.52
CA SER A 16 12.54 33.08 0.95
C SER A 16 12.98 31.77 1.60
N ASN A 17 12.73 31.60 2.90
CA ASN A 17 13.04 30.35 3.63
C ASN A 17 12.00 29.26 3.35
N ALA A 18 10.72 29.63 3.15
CA ALA A 18 9.69 28.70 2.70
C ALA A 18 9.93 28.19 1.26
N MET A 19 10.70 28.94 0.45
CA MET A 19 11.13 28.51 -0.88
C MET A 19 12.35 27.59 -0.90
N GLU A 20 13.03 27.35 0.22
CA GLU A 20 14.33 26.66 0.22
C GLU A 20 14.21 25.13 0.28
N PHE A 21 13.10 24.59 0.80
CA PHE A 21 12.92 23.16 0.98
C PHE A 21 11.78 22.59 0.15
N ARG A 22 12.16 21.73 -0.79
CA ARG A 22 11.26 20.96 -1.65
C ARG A 22 10.43 19.99 -0.80
N PRO A 23 9.09 20.11 -0.76
CA PRO A 23 8.27 19.24 0.09
C PRO A 23 8.44 17.75 -0.20
N LEU A 24 8.44 16.93 0.86
CA LEU A 24 8.33 15.48 0.79
C LEU A 24 6.86 15.08 0.59
N VAL A 25 6.63 14.08 -0.25
CA VAL A 25 5.30 13.52 -0.52
C VAL A 25 5.30 12.05 -0.14
N ILE A 26 4.43 11.67 0.80
CA ILE A 26 4.23 10.29 1.25
C ILE A 26 2.80 9.84 0.90
N ASP A 27 2.68 8.89 -0.02
CA ASP A 27 1.44 8.14 -0.25
C ASP A 27 1.37 6.92 0.67
N GLN A 28 0.49 6.95 1.67
CA GLN A 28 0.28 5.87 2.64
C GLN A 28 -0.66 4.78 2.10
N GLY A 29 -0.09 3.77 1.44
CA GLY A 29 -0.87 2.62 0.97
C GLY A 29 -0.80 1.42 1.93
N THR A 30 -1.92 0.68 2.08
CA THR A 30 -2.00 -0.54 2.90
C THR A 30 -0.97 -1.61 2.55
N GLY A 31 -0.65 -1.78 1.27
CA GLY A 31 0.35 -2.77 0.84
C GLY A 31 1.71 -2.18 0.48
N MET A 32 1.75 -0.89 0.15
CA MET A 32 2.95 -0.21 -0.33
C MET A 32 2.83 1.29 -0.07
N MET A 33 3.79 1.82 0.69
CA MET A 33 4.02 3.26 0.82
C MET A 33 4.89 3.74 -0.35
N LYS A 34 4.61 4.95 -0.84
CA LYS A 34 5.47 5.60 -1.85
C LYS A 34 5.93 6.95 -1.32
N ALA A 35 7.22 7.24 -1.49
CA ALA A 35 7.81 8.49 -1.02
C ALA A 35 8.75 9.09 -2.07
N GLY A 36 8.84 10.41 -2.09
CA GLY A 36 9.71 11.18 -2.96
C GLY A 36 9.37 12.66 -2.86
N PHE A 37 10.00 13.50 -3.68
CA PHE A 37 9.86 14.94 -3.53
C PHE A 37 8.88 15.53 -4.55
N SER A 38 8.22 16.62 -4.15
CA SER A 38 7.28 17.36 -4.99
C SER A 38 7.89 17.85 -6.31
N GLY A 39 7.16 17.74 -7.41
CA GLY A 39 7.65 18.04 -8.76
C GLY A 39 8.49 16.93 -9.42
N ASP A 40 8.72 15.80 -8.75
CA ASP A 40 9.25 14.59 -9.42
C ASP A 40 8.09 13.86 -10.13
N ASP A 41 8.37 13.27 -11.29
CA ASP A 41 7.36 12.54 -12.08
C ASP A 41 7.02 11.15 -11.49
N MET A 42 7.90 10.60 -10.63
CA MET A 42 7.77 9.25 -10.07
C MET A 42 8.32 9.18 -8.64
N PRO A 43 7.77 8.32 -7.76
CA PRO A 43 8.27 8.16 -6.41
C PRO A 43 9.70 7.61 -6.41
N LEU A 44 10.54 8.14 -5.53
CA LEU A 44 11.93 7.70 -5.35
C LEU A 44 12.01 6.38 -4.58
N LEU A 45 11.11 6.20 -3.62
CA LEU A 45 11.03 5.05 -2.71
C LEU A 45 9.66 4.39 -2.85
N LEU A 46 9.69 3.07 -3.05
CA LEU A 46 8.54 2.17 -2.92
C LEU A 46 8.87 1.23 -1.77
N MET A 47 8.13 1.32 -0.68
CA MET A 47 8.40 0.55 0.52
C MET A 47 7.18 -0.31 0.88
N PRO A 48 7.30 -1.64 0.91
CA PRO A 48 6.24 -2.52 1.39
C PRO A 48 5.81 -2.10 2.80
N THR A 49 4.50 -2.05 3.04
CA THR A 49 3.95 -1.58 4.33
C THR A 49 3.94 -2.72 5.36
N VAL A 50 5.12 -3.25 5.68
CA VAL A 50 5.30 -4.41 6.55
C VAL A 50 6.56 -4.28 7.40
N MET A 51 6.54 -4.91 8.57
CA MET A 51 7.70 -5.07 9.44
C MET A 51 7.85 -6.53 9.84
N ALA A 52 9.10 -6.97 10.04
CA ALA A 52 9.40 -8.25 10.65
C ALA A 52 9.70 -8.05 12.13
N ALA A 53 8.95 -8.75 12.98
CA ALA A 53 9.20 -8.79 14.41
C ALA A 53 9.68 -10.20 14.81
N ASP A 54 10.57 -10.25 15.80
CA ASP A 54 11.02 -11.51 16.39
C ASP A 54 9.89 -12.08 17.24
N ASP A 55 9.30 -13.18 16.77
CA ASP A 55 8.31 -14.03 17.45
C ASP A 55 7.25 -13.28 18.29
N PRO A 56 6.53 -12.29 17.74
CA PRO A 56 5.46 -11.66 18.48
C PRO A 56 4.33 -12.70 18.65
N ILE A 57 3.71 -12.75 19.83
CA ILE A 57 2.47 -13.51 20.07
C ILE A 57 1.36 -12.81 19.27
N VAL A 58 1.37 -12.97 17.95
CA VAL A 58 0.34 -12.46 17.04
C VAL A 58 -0.43 -13.68 16.57
N ASP A 59 -1.73 -13.68 16.84
CA ASP A 59 -2.64 -14.71 16.34
C ASP A 59 -2.47 -14.81 14.81
N PRO A 60 -2.16 -15.99 14.23
CA PRO A 60 -2.09 -16.17 12.78
C PRO A 60 -3.40 -15.83 12.05
N ASN A 61 -4.52 -15.75 12.77
CA ASN A 61 -5.81 -15.30 12.26
C ASN A 61 -6.04 -13.79 12.40
N SER A 62 -5.13 -13.07 13.07
CA SER A 62 -5.15 -11.61 13.16
C SER A 62 -4.96 -11.01 11.77
N SER A 63 -5.68 -9.93 11.50
CA SER A 63 -5.50 -9.15 10.29
C SER A 63 -4.13 -8.47 10.19
N LYS A 64 -3.48 -8.23 11.33
CA LYS A 64 -2.09 -7.74 11.40
C LYS A 64 -1.09 -8.75 10.87
N PHE A 65 -1.40 -10.04 10.93
CA PHE A 65 -0.50 -11.12 10.50
C PHE A 65 -0.42 -11.18 8.98
N VAL A 66 0.79 -11.01 8.44
CA VAL A 66 1.04 -11.08 6.99
C VAL A 66 1.62 -12.43 6.60
N GLY A 67 2.47 -13.06 7.41
CA GLY A 67 3.08 -14.35 7.08
C GLY A 67 4.29 -14.71 7.94
N HIS A 68 4.69 -15.99 7.94
CA HIS A 68 5.92 -16.45 8.59
C HIS A 68 7.09 -16.49 7.60
N ARG A 69 8.29 -16.11 8.06
CA ARG A 69 9.53 -16.33 7.32
C ARG A 69 9.94 -17.81 7.40
N GLY A 70 9.84 -18.52 6.28
CA GLY A 70 10.17 -19.96 6.22
C GLY A 70 11.69 -20.20 6.18
N ALA A 71 12.16 -21.18 6.97
CA ALA A 71 13.47 -21.79 6.80
C ALA A 71 13.51 -22.67 5.53
N GLN A 72 14.66 -22.74 4.86
CA GLN A 72 14.86 -23.63 3.72
C GLN A 72 14.61 -25.10 4.11
N PRO A 73 13.98 -25.93 3.25
CA PRO A 73 13.79 -27.34 3.55
C PRO A 73 15.11 -28.07 3.32
N ASN A 74 15.89 -28.34 4.37
CA ASN A 74 16.90 -29.41 4.38
C ASN A 74 17.41 -29.68 5.80
N SER A 75 16.72 -30.56 6.53
CA SER A 75 17.34 -31.72 7.19
C SER A 75 16.26 -32.50 7.94
N THR A 76 15.94 -33.68 7.43
CA THR A 76 15.29 -34.74 8.21
C THR A 76 16.15 -35.04 9.44
N SER A 77 15.72 -34.61 10.64
CA SER A 77 16.23 -35.18 11.89
C SER A 77 15.21 -36.19 12.41
N ASN A 78 15.56 -37.45 12.25
CA ASN A 78 14.91 -38.61 12.85
C ASN A 78 14.67 -38.38 14.36
N LEU A 79 13.43 -38.06 14.73
CA LEU A 79 12.94 -38.24 16.09
C LEU A 79 12.43 -39.68 16.23
N HIS A 80 13.37 -40.62 16.25
CA HIS A 80 13.12 -41.94 16.83
C HIS A 80 14.33 -42.37 17.65
N SER A 81 14.03 -42.86 18.86
CA SER A 81 14.91 -43.47 19.85
C SER A 81 15.78 -42.52 20.69
N LYS A 82 15.31 -42.24 21.91
CA LYS A 82 16.03 -42.53 23.17
C LYS A 82 15.15 -42.19 24.38
N MET A 83 14.09 -42.98 24.56
CA MET A 83 13.59 -43.31 25.90
C MET A 83 14.34 -44.56 26.35
N HIS A 84 15.33 -44.40 27.23
CA HIS A 84 15.58 -45.24 28.41
C HIS A 84 17.01 -45.09 28.93
N GLN A 85 17.08 -45.11 30.27
CA GLN A 85 18.24 -45.24 31.15
C GLN A 85 19.08 -43.99 31.42
N GLN A 86 18.88 -43.40 32.60
CA GLN A 86 19.75 -43.72 33.75
C GLN A 86 19.21 -43.11 35.06
N GLN A 87 18.94 -43.98 36.01
CA GLN A 87 18.87 -43.69 37.45
C GLN A 87 20.27 -43.92 38.06
N ASP A 88 20.58 -43.09 39.05
CA ASP A 88 21.55 -43.22 40.15
C ASP A 88 23.06 -43.30 39.85
N ARG A 89 23.80 -42.26 40.28
CA ARG A 89 24.69 -42.31 41.46
C ARG A 89 25.34 -40.96 41.81
N SER A 90 25.44 -40.74 43.11
CA SER A 90 25.99 -39.63 43.89
C SER A 90 27.52 -39.41 43.79
N SER A 91 28.00 -38.16 43.88
CA SER A 91 28.96 -37.68 44.92
C SER A 91 29.57 -36.29 44.61
N SER A 92 29.42 -35.36 45.57
CA SER A 92 30.35 -34.30 46.04
C SER A 92 31.20 -33.48 45.05
N SER A 93 30.96 -32.16 44.99
CA SER A 93 31.87 -31.14 45.53
C SER A 93 31.34 -29.73 45.23
N GLU A 94 31.08 -28.96 46.28
CA GLU A 94 30.74 -27.55 46.20
C GLU A 94 31.97 -26.74 45.78
N LYS A 95 31.84 -26.02 44.67
CA LYS A 95 32.60 -24.80 44.38
C LYS A 95 31.63 -23.77 43.83
N THR A 96 31.42 -22.71 44.60
CA THR A 96 30.77 -21.48 44.18
C THR A 96 31.57 -20.81 43.07
N PRO A 97 30.93 -20.37 41.97
CA PRO A 97 31.45 -19.30 41.16
C PRO A 97 30.60 -18.04 41.34
N GLU A 98 31.31 -16.92 41.36
CA GLU A 98 30.83 -15.56 41.51
C GLU A 98 29.70 -15.22 40.52
N VAL A 99 28.65 -14.56 41.02
CA VAL A 99 27.61 -13.94 40.21
C VAL A 99 28.22 -12.72 39.54
N GLN A 100 28.65 -12.86 38.29
CA GLN A 100 28.79 -11.69 37.41
C GLN A 100 27.38 -11.21 37.08
N VAL A 101 27.02 -10.06 37.62
CA VAL A 101 25.84 -9.29 37.21
C VAL A 101 26.08 -8.88 35.76
N VAL A 102 25.53 -9.66 34.82
CA VAL A 102 25.36 -9.20 33.44
C VAL A 102 24.34 -8.08 33.51
N GLN A 103 24.80 -6.85 33.29
CA GLN A 103 23.90 -5.75 32.94
C GLN A 103 23.19 -6.19 31.65
N ASN A 104 21.91 -6.53 31.76
CA ASN A 104 21.04 -6.61 30.60
C ASN A 104 20.96 -5.19 30.04
N ASN A 105 21.78 -4.91 29.03
CA ASN A 105 21.46 -3.86 28.09
C ASN A 105 20.12 -4.27 27.48
N GLU A 106 19.13 -3.38 27.54
CA GLU A 106 17.91 -3.51 26.76
C GLU A 106 18.33 -3.50 25.28
N ASP A 107 18.55 -4.69 24.72
CA ASP A 107 18.80 -4.86 23.30
C ASP A 107 17.59 -4.29 22.57
N GLU A 108 17.78 -3.17 21.85
CA GLU A 108 16.84 -2.67 20.85
C GLU A 108 16.41 -3.85 19.99
N LEU A 109 15.15 -4.27 20.10
CA LEU A 109 14.56 -5.23 19.17
C LEU A 109 14.83 -4.71 17.76
N SER A 110 15.65 -5.43 16.99
CA SER A 110 16.00 -5.03 15.62
C SER A 110 14.82 -5.33 14.70
N TYR A 111 13.92 -4.38 14.53
CA TYR A 111 12.81 -4.50 13.58
C TYR A 111 13.33 -4.34 12.15
N LEU A 112 13.01 -5.30 11.28
CA LEU A 112 13.26 -5.14 9.85
C LEU A 112 12.03 -4.52 9.20
N ILE A 113 12.22 -3.59 8.27
CA ILE A 113 11.13 -2.81 7.67
C ILE A 113 11.14 -2.97 6.14
N GLY A 114 9.95 -3.05 5.54
CA GLY A 114 9.78 -3.03 4.09
C GLY A 114 10.47 -4.18 3.37
N ASP A 115 11.32 -3.87 2.39
CA ASP A 115 12.03 -4.89 1.61
C ASP A 115 12.97 -5.74 2.48
N GLU A 116 13.57 -5.17 3.53
CA GLU A 116 14.41 -5.92 4.47
C GLU A 116 13.61 -6.94 5.27
N ALA A 117 12.39 -6.56 5.68
CA ALA A 117 11.43 -7.47 6.32
C ALA A 117 11.09 -8.66 5.41
N LEU A 118 10.93 -8.40 4.11
CA LEU A 118 10.69 -9.42 3.09
C LEU A 118 11.94 -10.24 2.73
N GLY A 119 13.12 -9.86 3.22
CA GLY A 119 14.39 -10.48 2.88
C GLY A 119 14.82 -10.23 1.42
N VAL A 120 14.38 -9.11 0.84
CA VAL A 120 14.73 -8.68 -0.53
C VAL A 120 15.80 -7.59 -0.44
N ASP A 121 16.98 -7.82 -1.00
CA ASP A 121 17.99 -6.78 -1.13
C ASP A 121 17.73 -5.94 -2.40
N ARG A 122 17.31 -4.68 -2.22
CA ARG A 122 17.15 -3.69 -3.32
C ARG A 122 18.21 -2.58 -3.29
N SER A 123 19.22 -2.67 -2.43
CA SER A 123 20.23 -1.62 -2.22
C SER A 123 21.05 -1.28 -3.49
N SER A 124 20.98 -2.11 -4.53
CA SER A 124 21.73 -1.95 -5.79
C SER A 124 20.88 -1.76 -7.06
N GLY A 125 19.56 -1.60 -6.96
CA GLY A 125 18.67 -1.55 -8.13
C GLY A 125 18.32 -0.13 -8.63
N ALA A 126 18.91 0.28 -9.75
CA ALA A 126 18.46 1.46 -10.50
C ALA A 126 16.97 1.35 -10.88
N ILE A 127 16.23 2.45 -10.75
CA ILE A 127 14.83 2.56 -11.19
C ILE A 127 14.81 2.42 -12.71
N SER A 128 14.34 1.28 -13.22
CA SER A 128 14.18 1.08 -14.66
C SER A 128 13.12 2.04 -15.20
N ARG A 129 13.49 2.88 -16.18
CA ARG A 129 12.66 3.91 -16.85
C ARG A 129 11.48 3.37 -17.67
N SER A 130 11.13 2.10 -17.52
CA SER A 130 9.99 1.48 -18.20
C SER A 130 9.00 0.97 -17.17
N ALA A 131 7.99 1.78 -16.88
CA ALA A 131 6.77 1.40 -16.15
C ALA A 131 5.91 0.41 -16.95
N LYS A 132 6.50 -0.68 -17.44
CA LYS A 132 5.79 -1.72 -18.20
C LYS A 132 5.98 -3.14 -17.69
N TYR A 133 7.08 -3.49 -17.03
CA TYR A 133 7.23 -4.81 -16.44
C TYR A 133 8.21 -4.73 -15.27
N PHE A 134 7.73 -4.94 -14.03
CA PHE A 134 8.61 -5.24 -12.90
C PHE A 134 9.12 -6.69 -13.06
N SER A 135 10.17 -6.83 -13.87
CA SER A 135 10.94 -8.07 -14.04
C SER A 135 12.20 -7.99 -13.19
N PHE A 136 12.41 -9.00 -12.34
CA PHE A 136 13.61 -9.20 -11.54
C PHE A 136 14.70 -9.83 -12.40
N ASN A 137 15.84 -9.16 -12.55
CA ASN A 137 17.06 -9.82 -12.96
C ASN A 137 17.76 -10.35 -11.70
N ALA A 138 17.59 -11.63 -11.43
CA ALA A 138 18.37 -12.39 -10.46
C ALA A 138 19.76 -12.67 -11.05
N ASN A 139 20.63 -11.65 -11.10
CA ASN A 139 22.03 -11.83 -11.47
C ASN A 139 22.89 -10.84 -10.68
N ASN A 140 23.11 -11.14 -9.40
CA ASN A 140 24.35 -10.85 -8.66
C ASN A 140 24.27 -11.49 -7.26
N GLU A 141 24.28 -12.82 -7.20
CA GLU A 141 24.52 -13.56 -5.95
C GLU A 141 26.01 -13.55 -5.59
N LYS A 142 26.63 -12.37 -5.37
CA LYS A 142 27.94 -12.33 -4.73
C LYS A 142 28.06 -11.17 -3.76
N ASN A 143 28.32 -11.57 -2.51
CA ASN A 143 28.76 -10.80 -1.34
C ASN A 143 27.64 -10.17 -0.50
N TYR A 144 27.11 -10.95 0.45
CA TYR A 144 27.03 -10.62 1.88
C TYR A 144 26.39 -11.82 2.61
N ARG A 145 27.15 -12.90 2.79
CA ARG A 145 26.85 -13.94 3.78
C ARG A 145 27.55 -13.55 5.09
N GLU A 146 27.05 -12.53 5.77
CA GLU A 146 27.23 -12.52 7.21
C GLU A 146 26.33 -13.60 7.80
N LYS A 147 26.88 -14.36 8.75
CA LYS A 147 26.21 -15.47 9.44
C LYS A 147 24.94 -14.95 10.15
N ARG A 148 23.81 -14.90 9.44
CA ARG A 148 22.49 -14.69 10.04
C ARG A 148 21.98 -16.04 10.53
N ASP A 149 21.64 -16.11 11.81
CA ASP A 149 21.26 -17.35 12.48
C ASP A 149 20.03 -17.96 11.79
N SER A 150 20.15 -19.20 11.32
CA SER A 150 19.12 -19.92 10.55
C SER A 150 17.93 -20.38 11.41
N ARG A 151 17.74 -19.76 12.58
CA ARG A 151 16.80 -20.16 13.63
C ARG A 151 15.72 -19.11 13.94
N ILE A 152 15.81 -17.90 13.38
CA ILE A 152 14.84 -16.84 13.66
C ILE A 152 13.74 -16.85 12.59
N THR A 153 12.55 -17.30 12.96
CA THR A 153 11.32 -17.22 12.15
C THR A 153 10.63 -15.90 12.45
N ASN A 154 11.05 -14.81 11.81
CA ASN A 154 10.37 -13.53 12.01
C ASN A 154 8.95 -13.59 11.42
N THR A 155 7.99 -13.07 12.16
CA THR A 155 6.60 -12.89 11.73
C THR A 155 6.47 -11.52 11.08
N LEU A 156 5.87 -11.47 9.89
CA LEU A 156 5.53 -10.20 9.26
C LEU A 156 4.22 -9.66 9.79
N ILE A 157 4.25 -8.37 10.12
CA ILE A 157 3.11 -7.60 10.61
C ILE A 157 2.98 -6.29 9.83
N THR A 158 1.76 -5.74 9.75
CA THR A 158 1.46 -4.43 9.12
C THR A 158 0.94 -3.43 10.16
N PRO A 159 1.29 -2.13 10.07
CA PRO A 159 0.76 -1.09 10.95
C PRO A 159 -0.65 -0.60 10.59
N MET A 160 -1.16 -1.07 9.45
CA MET A 160 -2.44 -0.61 8.93
C MET A 160 -3.23 -1.74 8.26
N GLU A 161 -4.54 -1.67 8.42
CA GLU A 161 -5.51 -2.59 7.86
C GLU A 161 -6.57 -1.81 7.08
N ARG A 162 -6.92 -2.26 5.87
CA ARG A 162 -8.00 -1.67 5.04
C ARG A 162 -7.95 -0.15 4.85
N GLY A 163 -6.74 0.41 4.86
CA GLY A 163 -6.50 1.85 4.67
C GLY A 163 -6.53 2.68 5.95
N VAL A 164 -6.64 2.04 7.11
CA VAL A 164 -6.70 2.66 8.43
C VAL A 164 -5.50 2.18 9.25
N VAL A 165 -4.75 3.12 9.83
CA VAL A 165 -3.65 2.81 10.77
C VAL A 165 -4.25 2.32 12.08
N ASP A 166 -3.78 1.17 12.57
CA ASP A 166 -4.22 0.54 13.81
C ASP A 166 -3.06 0.26 14.79
N ASP A 167 -1.83 0.56 14.37
CA ASP A 167 -0.63 0.45 15.19
C ASP A 167 0.31 1.63 14.93
N TRP A 168 0.20 2.66 15.78
CA TRP A 168 0.91 3.92 15.61
C TRP A 168 2.40 3.83 15.94
N ASP A 169 2.80 2.97 16.88
CA ASP A 169 4.21 2.71 17.19
C ASP A 169 4.93 2.08 15.99
N MET A 170 4.25 1.13 15.33
CA MET A 170 4.74 0.55 14.09
C MET A 170 4.76 1.58 12.95
N MET A 171 3.70 2.38 12.81
CA MET A 171 3.59 3.39 11.75
C MET A 171 4.70 4.43 11.85
N GLU A 172 4.99 4.88 13.06
CA GLU A 172 6.08 5.80 13.36
C GLU A 172 7.43 5.27 12.85
N ARG A 173 7.74 4.00 13.09
CA ARG A 173 8.98 3.37 12.58
C ARG A 173 9.02 3.29 11.06
N MET A 174 7.88 3.15 10.40
CA MET A 174 7.85 3.25 8.93
C MET A 174 8.20 4.67 8.47
N TYR A 175 7.76 5.71 9.18
CA TYR A 175 8.17 7.09 8.86
C TYR A 175 9.66 7.28 9.07
N GLU A 176 10.22 6.77 10.17
CA GLU A 176 11.67 6.74 10.41
C GLU A 176 12.42 6.04 9.28
N ALA A 177 11.94 4.88 8.83
CA ALA A 177 12.51 4.15 7.70
C ALA A 177 12.46 4.96 6.39
N ILE A 178 11.38 5.72 6.14
CA ILE A 178 11.29 6.59 4.96
C ILE A 178 12.32 7.73 5.03
N TYR A 179 12.39 8.46 6.14
CA TYR A 179 13.29 9.60 6.28
C TYR A 179 14.77 9.21 6.25
N SER A 180 15.11 8.08 6.88
CA SER A 180 16.47 7.53 6.91
C SER A 180 16.88 6.80 5.63
N HIS A 181 15.93 6.48 4.73
CA HIS A 181 16.25 5.75 3.51
C HIS A 181 17.24 6.53 2.63
N PRO A 182 18.29 5.90 2.06
CA PRO A 182 19.35 6.61 1.31
C PRO A 182 18.87 7.47 0.13
N LYS A 183 17.72 7.13 -0.46
CA LYS A 183 17.10 7.89 -1.56
C LYS A 183 16.34 9.14 -1.11
N ILE A 184 15.97 9.21 0.16
CA ILE A 184 15.32 10.36 0.78
C ILE A 184 16.36 11.11 1.60
N ASN A 185 16.91 10.47 2.65
CA ASN A 185 18.01 10.93 3.50
C ASN A 185 17.89 12.41 3.88
N MET A 186 16.77 12.75 4.51
CA MET A 186 16.46 14.11 4.95
C MET A 186 16.13 14.16 6.43
N THR A 187 16.45 15.28 7.05
CA THR A 187 16.06 15.63 8.42
C THR A 187 14.63 16.16 8.42
N PRO A 188 13.67 15.52 9.12
CA PRO A 188 12.25 15.89 9.11
C PRO A 188 11.97 17.35 9.48
N GLU A 189 12.74 17.91 10.41
CA GLU A 189 12.63 19.29 10.91
C GLU A 189 12.69 20.37 9.81
N ASN A 190 13.33 20.05 8.68
CA ASN A 190 13.54 20.97 7.57
C ASN A 190 12.64 20.65 6.36
N GLN A 191 11.68 19.73 6.48
CA GLN A 191 10.95 19.19 5.34
C GLN A 191 9.44 19.36 5.50
N PRO A 192 8.82 20.29 4.76
CA PRO A 192 7.37 20.29 4.58
C PRO A 192 6.91 18.92 4.08
N LEU A 193 5.83 18.39 4.67
CA LEU A 193 5.29 17.09 4.31
C LEU A 193 3.85 17.18 3.76
N LEU A 194 3.63 16.65 2.56
CA LEU A 194 2.31 16.22 2.11
C LEU A 194 2.18 14.72 2.36
N ILE A 195 1.14 14.32 3.08
CA ILE A 195 0.87 12.92 3.37
C ILE A 195 -0.56 12.55 2.97
N SER A 196 -0.74 11.38 2.36
CA SER A 196 -2.06 10.93 1.93
C SER A 196 -2.76 10.08 3.00
N GLU A 197 -4.09 10.05 2.94
CA GLU A 197 -4.93 9.10 3.67
C GLU A 197 -6.09 8.59 2.80
N ALA A 198 -6.71 7.49 3.22
CA ALA A 198 -7.93 7.00 2.57
C ALA A 198 -9.12 7.94 2.87
N CYS A 199 -10.12 7.99 1.98
CA CYS A 199 -11.37 8.68 2.30
C CYS A 199 -12.05 8.08 3.54
N GLU A 200 -12.73 8.94 4.31
CA GLU A 200 -13.44 8.61 5.55
C GLU A 200 -12.52 7.98 6.61
N ASN A 201 -11.29 8.48 6.72
CA ASN A 201 -10.37 8.12 7.80
C ASN A 201 -10.90 8.69 9.14
N PRO A 202 -10.80 7.94 10.26
CA PRO A 202 -11.19 8.46 11.57
C PRO A 202 -10.46 9.76 11.92
N LYS A 203 -11.13 10.67 12.62
CA LYS A 203 -10.53 11.96 12.99
C LYS A 203 -9.37 11.75 13.97
N GLU A 204 -9.53 10.79 14.87
CA GLU A 204 -8.54 10.34 15.85
C GLU A 204 -7.23 9.94 15.17
N ASN A 205 -7.31 9.26 14.03
CA ASN A 205 -6.14 8.88 13.26
C ASN A 205 -5.38 10.07 12.68
N ARG A 206 -6.07 11.16 12.34
CA ARG A 206 -5.40 12.39 11.91
C ARG A 206 -4.72 13.10 13.08
N TYR A 207 -5.31 13.07 14.27
CA TYR A 207 -4.66 13.60 15.48
C TYR A 207 -3.36 12.86 15.75
N HIS A 208 -3.38 11.52 15.83
CA HIS A 208 -2.16 10.74 16.07
C HIS A 208 -1.09 10.93 14.99
N MET A 209 -1.51 11.02 13.72
CA MET A 209 -0.58 11.34 12.62
C MET A 209 0.07 12.71 12.81
N ALA A 210 -0.72 13.74 13.14
CA ALA A 210 -0.22 15.08 13.36
C ALA A 210 0.68 15.18 14.60
N GLU A 211 0.31 14.52 15.69
CA GLU A 211 1.09 14.43 16.94
C GLU A 211 2.49 13.87 16.65
N ILE A 212 2.60 12.71 15.99
CA ILE A 212 3.89 12.11 15.63
C ILE A 212 4.70 13.06 14.73
N LEU A 213 4.08 13.65 13.72
CA LEU A 213 4.79 14.46 12.72
C LEU A 213 5.23 15.83 13.26
N PHE A 214 4.39 16.53 14.02
CA PHE A 214 4.72 17.85 14.57
C PHE A 214 5.49 17.77 15.89
N GLU A 215 5.17 16.84 16.78
CA GLU A 215 5.76 16.82 18.12
C GLU A 215 7.08 16.05 18.13
N LYS A 216 7.09 14.83 17.58
CA LYS A 216 8.30 14.01 17.52
C LYS A 216 9.20 14.40 16.36
N TYR A 217 8.69 14.37 15.13
CA TYR A 217 9.49 14.68 13.94
C TYR A 217 9.61 16.17 13.64
N LYS A 218 8.85 17.03 14.33
CA LYS A 218 9.03 18.47 14.28
C LYS A 218 8.95 19.05 12.87
N VAL A 219 8.14 18.45 12.00
CA VAL A 219 7.97 18.92 10.62
C VAL A 219 7.51 20.40 10.62
N PRO A 220 8.04 21.24 9.72
CA PRO A 220 7.72 22.67 9.71
C PRO A 220 6.28 22.94 9.26
N SER A 221 5.75 22.12 8.35
CA SER A 221 4.36 22.19 7.91
C SER A 221 3.87 20.84 7.37
N LEU A 222 2.56 20.62 7.49
CA LEU A 222 1.88 19.39 7.13
C LEU A 222 0.64 19.69 6.28
N PHE A 223 0.43 18.89 5.24
CA PHE A 223 -0.84 18.82 4.53
C PHE A 223 -1.30 17.36 4.41
N ILE A 224 -2.51 17.07 4.89
CA ILE A 224 -3.12 15.74 4.80
C ILE A 224 -4.14 15.74 3.66
N ALA A 225 -3.91 14.92 2.64
CA ALA A 225 -4.76 14.86 1.46
C ALA A 225 -5.43 13.49 1.30
N THR A 226 -6.65 13.45 0.76
CA THR A 226 -7.26 12.15 0.44
C THR A 226 -6.69 11.58 -0.86
N GLN A 227 -6.38 10.28 -0.87
CA GLN A 227 -5.78 9.58 -2.02
C GLN A 227 -6.56 9.78 -3.33
N PRO A 228 -7.91 9.67 -3.37
CA PRO A 228 -8.65 9.83 -4.61
C PRO A 228 -8.60 11.26 -5.16
N VAL A 229 -8.55 12.28 -4.30
CA VAL A 229 -8.40 13.68 -4.75
C VAL A 229 -7.05 13.89 -5.41
N LEU A 230 -5.98 13.35 -4.81
CA LEU A 230 -4.66 13.39 -5.43
C LEU A 230 -4.65 12.62 -6.77
N SER A 231 -5.22 11.42 -6.81
CA SER A 231 -5.35 10.62 -8.03
C SER A 231 -6.07 11.38 -9.15
N LEU A 232 -7.12 12.17 -8.84
CA LEU A 232 -7.79 13.02 -9.82
C LEU A 232 -6.86 14.14 -10.34
N TYR A 233 -6.15 14.82 -9.44
CA TYR A 233 -5.21 15.88 -9.80
C TYR A 233 -4.04 15.40 -10.68
N SER A 234 -3.63 14.13 -10.54
CA SER A 234 -2.63 13.53 -11.44
C SER A 234 -3.04 13.57 -12.93
N THR A 235 -4.35 13.65 -13.22
CA THR A 235 -4.89 13.76 -14.58
C THR A 235 -5.19 15.20 -15.03
N GLY A 236 -4.83 16.20 -14.22
CA GLY A 236 -5.07 17.62 -14.50
C GLY A 236 -6.54 18.03 -14.39
N LYS A 237 -7.34 17.33 -13.59
CA LYS A 237 -8.78 17.60 -13.40
C LYS A 237 -9.10 17.97 -11.97
N SER A 238 -10.15 18.77 -11.80
CA SER A 238 -10.75 19.09 -10.50
C SER A 238 -12.13 18.46 -10.30
N SER A 239 -12.78 17.97 -11.36
CA SER A 239 -14.07 17.29 -11.29
C SER A 239 -14.04 15.95 -12.03
N GLY A 240 -14.58 14.91 -11.40
CA GLY A 240 -14.62 13.55 -11.96
C GLY A 240 -14.96 12.50 -10.90
N LEU A 241 -15.11 11.25 -11.34
CA LEU A 241 -15.32 10.10 -10.47
C LEU A 241 -14.06 9.24 -10.43
N VAL A 242 -13.44 9.11 -9.27
CA VAL A 242 -12.24 8.27 -9.10
C VAL A 242 -12.65 6.87 -8.67
N VAL A 243 -12.14 5.88 -9.39
CA VAL A 243 -12.26 4.43 -9.11
C VAL A 243 -10.89 3.98 -8.64
N GLU A 244 -10.68 3.97 -7.33
CA GLU A 244 -9.42 3.61 -6.71
C GLU A 244 -9.51 2.23 -6.08
N ILE A 245 -8.74 1.26 -6.60
CA ILE A 245 -8.72 -0.12 -6.08
C ILE A 245 -7.29 -0.45 -5.67
N GLY A 246 -7.04 -0.34 -4.36
CA GLY A 246 -5.74 -0.56 -3.73
C GLY A 246 -5.53 -2.00 -3.24
N HIS A 247 -4.59 -2.17 -2.30
CA HIS A 247 -4.32 -3.46 -1.69
C HIS A 247 -5.44 -3.89 -0.72
N GLY A 248 -5.83 -3.02 0.22
CA GLY A 248 -6.84 -3.35 1.24
C GLY A 248 -8.24 -2.83 0.94
N VAL A 249 -8.38 -1.78 0.13
CA VAL A 249 -9.65 -1.03 -0.02
C VAL A 249 -9.93 -0.69 -1.48
N SER A 250 -11.22 -0.64 -1.81
CA SER A 250 -11.75 -0.05 -3.04
C SER A 250 -12.62 1.17 -2.70
N GLN A 251 -12.42 2.27 -3.40
CA GLN A 251 -13.13 3.54 -3.18
C GLN A 251 -13.60 4.10 -4.52
N MET A 252 -14.90 4.38 -4.61
CA MET A 252 -15.52 5.12 -5.71
C MET A 252 -15.87 6.50 -5.18
N VAL A 253 -15.11 7.51 -5.58
CA VAL A 253 -15.17 8.85 -4.98
C VAL A 253 -15.55 9.88 -6.05
N PRO A 254 -16.79 10.37 -6.04
CA PRO A 254 -17.18 11.51 -6.87
C PRO A 254 -16.57 12.79 -6.28
N ILE A 255 -15.91 13.57 -7.14
CA ILE A 255 -15.25 14.83 -6.79
C ILE A 255 -15.78 15.90 -7.73
N PHE A 256 -16.15 17.04 -7.16
CA PHE A 256 -16.60 18.20 -7.91
C PHE A 256 -15.81 19.43 -7.45
N GLU A 257 -15.13 20.08 -8.38
CA GLU A 257 -14.31 21.29 -8.15
C GLU A 257 -13.24 21.14 -7.05
N GLY A 258 -12.72 19.93 -6.86
CA GLY A 258 -11.70 19.60 -5.86
C GLY A 258 -12.28 19.03 -4.56
N PHE A 259 -13.60 19.03 -4.39
CA PHE A 259 -14.27 18.58 -3.17
C PHE A 259 -14.93 17.20 -3.35
N PRO A 260 -14.61 16.20 -2.50
CA PRO A 260 -15.32 14.93 -2.49
C PRO A 260 -16.80 15.09 -2.10
N LEU A 261 -17.71 14.46 -2.84
CA LEU A 261 -19.13 14.42 -2.49
C LEU A 261 -19.37 13.24 -1.52
N TYR A 262 -19.11 13.46 -0.24
CA TYR A 262 -19.13 12.43 0.81
C TYR A 262 -20.42 11.59 0.84
N HIS A 263 -21.59 12.21 0.63
CA HIS A 263 -22.88 11.51 0.63
C HIS A 263 -23.00 10.45 -0.50
N ALA A 264 -22.20 10.58 -1.56
CA ALA A 264 -22.21 9.69 -2.72
C ALA A 264 -20.99 8.77 -2.80
N ILE A 265 -20.08 8.79 -1.82
CA ILE A 265 -18.94 7.86 -1.77
C ILE A 265 -19.42 6.42 -1.59
N VAL A 266 -18.75 5.50 -2.29
CA VAL A 266 -18.91 4.06 -2.06
C VAL A 266 -17.53 3.47 -1.76
N LYS A 267 -17.34 2.99 -0.53
CA LYS A 267 -16.11 2.37 -0.03
C LYS A 267 -16.38 0.91 0.33
N SER A 268 -15.44 0.03 0.02
CA SER A 268 -15.50 -1.37 0.43
C SER A 268 -14.13 -1.91 0.81
N GLU A 269 -14.07 -2.71 1.87
CA GLU A 269 -12.89 -3.43 2.35
C GLU A 269 -12.60 -4.67 1.48
N PHE A 270 -12.36 -4.41 0.20
CA PHE A 270 -12.04 -5.42 -0.81
C PHE A 270 -10.97 -4.85 -1.74
N GLY A 271 -9.90 -5.60 -2.01
CA GLY A 271 -8.83 -5.14 -2.88
C GLY A 271 -7.84 -6.23 -3.24
N GLY A 272 -6.63 -5.82 -3.61
CA GLY A 272 -5.55 -6.71 -4.03
C GLY A 272 -5.18 -7.81 -3.03
N GLN A 273 -5.37 -7.60 -1.73
CA GLN A 273 -5.16 -8.60 -0.68
C GLN A 273 -6.17 -9.75 -0.80
N ASP A 274 -7.46 -9.42 -0.93
CA ASP A 274 -8.53 -10.41 -1.08
C ASP A 274 -8.40 -11.17 -2.40
N LEU A 275 -8.00 -10.49 -3.47
CA LEU A 275 -7.70 -11.15 -4.75
C LEU A 275 -6.54 -12.14 -4.64
N THR A 276 -5.49 -11.79 -3.88
CA THR A 276 -4.35 -12.67 -3.62
C THR A 276 -4.78 -13.88 -2.80
N ASN A 277 -5.59 -13.68 -1.75
CA ASN A 277 -6.16 -14.74 -0.93
C ASN A 277 -7.11 -15.64 -1.72
N TYR A 278 -7.91 -15.06 -2.61
CA TYR A 278 -8.79 -15.81 -3.50
C TYR A 278 -8.00 -16.65 -4.50
N LEU A 279 -6.98 -16.06 -5.14
CA LEU A 279 -6.08 -16.79 -6.04
C LEU A 279 -5.39 -17.93 -5.32
N ARG A 280 -4.91 -17.70 -4.09
CA ARG A 280 -4.37 -18.76 -3.21
C ARG A 280 -5.37 -19.92 -3.09
N GLN A 281 -6.61 -19.65 -2.70
CA GLN A 281 -7.63 -20.69 -2.55
C GLN A 281 -7.93 -21.45 -3.85
N ILE A 282 -7.87 -20.78 -5.00
CA ILE A 282 -8.05 -21.43 -6.30
C ILE A 282 -6.85 -22.34 -6.62
N LEU A 283 -5.62 -21.87 -6.37
CA LEU A 283 -4.39 -22.62 -6.63
C LEU A 283 -4.22 -23.82 -5.68
N GLU A 284 -4.55 -23.67 -4.40
CA GLU A 284 -4.54 -24.75 -3.39
C GLU A 284 -5.49 -25.90 -3.77
N LYS A 285 -6.67 -25.58 -4.33
CA LYS A 285 -7.62 -26.59 -4.82
C LYS A 285 -7.07 -27.38 -6.01
N ASN A 286 -6.14 -26.81 -6.77
CA ASN A 286 -5.48 -27.48 -7.86
C ASN A 286 -4.32 -28.33 -7.29
N ARG A 287 -4.57 -29.64 -7.11
CA ARG A 287 -3.61 -30.60 -6.52
C ARG A 287 -2.23 -30.61 -7.18
N ARG A 288 -2.08 -30.06 -8.38
CA ARG A 288 -0.78 -29.92 -9.06
C ARG A 288 0.12 -28.86 -8.43
N TYR A 289 -0.44 -27.85 -7.75
CA TYR A 289 0.32 -26.72 -7.18
C TYR A 289 0.45 -26.79 -5.66
N ASP A 290 -0.46 -27.51 -4.99
CA ASP A 290 -0.53 -27.64 -3.53
C ASP A 290 0.80 -28.08 -2.89
N GLN A 291 1.57 -28.92 -3.60
CA GLN A 291 2.85 -29.44 -3.12
C GLN A 291 4.06 -28.60 -3.58
N LEU A 292 3.85 -27.60 -4.44
CA LEU A 292 4.92 -26.80 -5.05
C LEU A 292 5.07 -25.42 -4.42
N ILE A 293 3.98 -24.84 -3.93
CA ILE A 293 3.97 -23.53 -3.27
C ILE A 293 3.68 -23.75 -1.78
N ASN A 294 4.57 -23.27 -0.90
CA ASN A 294 4.27 -23.23 0.53
C ASN A 294 3.47 -21.96 0.86
N TYR A 295 2.15 -22.08 0.80
CA TYR A 295 1.20 -20.97 0.98
C TYR A 295 1.21 -20.32 2.37
N GLY A 296 1.76 -20.99 3.40
CA GLY A 296 1.89 -20.45 4.75
C GLY A 296 3.12 -19.55 4.95
N THR A 297 3.99 -19.44 3.95
CA THR A 297 5.24 -18.66 4.03
C THR A 297 5.17 -17.37 3.23
N ILE A 298 5.98 -16.39 3.63
CA ILE A 298 6.18 -15.13 2.88
C ILE A 298 6.56 -15.40 1.42
N GLY A 299 7.44 -16.38 1.18
CA GLY A 299 7.86 -16.76 -0.17
C GLY A 299 6.69 -17.27 -1.03
N GLY A 300 5.77 -18.03 -0.43
CA GLY A 300 4.54 -18.46 -1.09
C GLY A 300 3.60 -17.29 -1.39
N LEU A 301 3.33 -16.43 -0.41
CA LEU A 301 2.48 -15.24 -0.61
C LEU A 301 3.03 -14.27 -1.66
N LYS A 302 4.36 -14.07 -1.68
CA LYS A 302 5.05 -13.31 -2.72
C LYS A 302 4.85 -13.95 -4.09
N THR A 303 5.01 -15.28 -4.18
CA THR A 303 4.79 -16.02 -5.42
C THR A 303 3.37 -15.84 -5.96
N ILE A 304 2.35 -15.96 -5.10
CA ILE A 304 0.94 -15.77 -5.49
C ILE A 304 0.70 -14.33 -5.94
N THR A 305 1.27 -13.36 -5.25
CA THR A 305 1.18 -11.94 -5.62
C THR A 305 1.80 -11.69 -7.00
N GLU A 306 2.97 -12.28 -7.28
CA GLU A 306 3.62 -12.19 -8.58
C GLU A 306 2.81 -12.87 -9.69
N ILE A 307 2.22 -14.04 -9.43
CA ILE A 307 1.31 -14.70 -10.38
C ILE A 307 0.12 -13.79 -10.69
N LYS A 308 -0.52 -13.23 -9.65
CA LYS A 308 -1.62 -12.30 -9.80
C LYS A 308 -1.25 -11.10 -10.67
N GLU A 309 -0.13 -10.45 -10.37
CA GLU A 309 0.28 -9.22 -11.06
C GLU A 309 0.78 -9.45 -12.48
N LYS A 310 1.45 -10.59 -12.75
CA LYS A 310 2.05 -10.87 -14.07
C LYS A 310 1.12 -11.60 -15.02
N LEU A 311 0.29 -12.51 -14.51
CA LEU A 311 -0.43 -13.48 -15.33
C LEU A 311 -1.95 -13.30 -15.32
N CYS A 312 -2.54 -12.68 -14.31
CA CYS A 312 -3.99 -12.48 -14.29
C CYS A 312 -4.44 -11.34 -15.19
N TYR A 313 -5.64 -11.46 -15.74
CA TYR A 313 -6.25 -10.50 -16.65
C TYR A 313 -7.78 -10.53 -16.53
N VAL A 314 -8.44 -9.42 -16.85
CA VAL A 314 -9.91 -9.34 -16.85
C VAL A 314 -10.44 -9.77 -18.22
N SER A 315 -11.14 -10.89 -18.26
CA SER A 315 -11.84 -11.34 -19.45
C SER A 315 -13.05 -10.46 -19.78
N GLN A 316 -13.33 -10.27 -21.07
CA GLN A 316 -14.54 -9.60 -21.55
C GLN A 316 -15.75 -10.54 -21.59
N ASN A 317 -15.51 -11.85 -21.72
CA ASN A 317 -16.55 -12.87 -21.77
C ASN A 317 -16.06 -14.19 -21.15
N ILE A 318 -16.40 -14.41 -19.87
CA ILE A 318 -16.02 -15.63 -19.16
C ILE A 318 -16.58 -16.91 -19.78
N ALA A 319 -17.74 -16.84 -20.42
CA ALA A 319 -18.33 -18.03 -21.05
C ALA A 319 -17.46 -18.53 -22.21
N GLU A 320 -16.84 -17.62 -22.97
CA GLU A 320 -15.95 -17.96 -24.08
C GLU A 320 -14.58 -18.45 -23.60
N GLU A 321 -14.05 -17.92 -22.49
CA GLU A 321 -12.78 -18.36 -21.91
C GLU A 321 -12.76 -19.86 -21.60
N GLN A 322 -13.91 -20.45 -21.27
CA GLN A 322 -14.00 -21.89 -20.98
C GLN A 322 -13.61 -22.77 -22.18
N TYR A 323 -13.75 -22.25 -23.41
CA TYR A 323 -13.43 -22.97 -24.64
C TYR A 323 -12.05 -22.62 -25.20
N ASN A 324 -11.54 -21.42 -24.91
CA ASN A 324 -10.26 -20.90 -25.43
C ASN A 324 -9.30 -20.51 -24.29
N VAL A 325 -9.07 -21.44 -23.37
CA VAL A 325 -8.27 -21.19 -22.16
C VAL A 325 -6.81 -20.98 -22.54
N GLY A 326 -6.32 -19.75 -22.34
CA GLY A 326 -4.87 -19.49 -22.39
C GLY A 326 -4.15 -20.19 -21.24
N VAL A 327 -2.99 -20.79 -21.53
CA VAL A 327 -2.10 -21.35 -20.51
C VAL A 327 -0.83 -20.52 -20.47
N SER A 328 -0.51 -19.98 -19.30
CA SER A 328 0.72 -19.22 -19.05
C SER A 328 1.63 -20.01 -18.10
N GLU A 329 2.92 -20.00 -18.37
CA GLU A 329 3.91 -20.64 -17.52
C GLU A 329 4.51 -19.67 -16.51
N TYR A 330 4.67 -20.11 -15.28
CA TYR A 330 5.35 -19.38 -14.22
C TYR A 330 6.50 -20.22 -13.66
N VAL A 331 7.69 -19.64 -13.57
CA VAL A 331 8.88 -20.30 -13.00
C VAL A 331 8.98 -19.95 -11.52
N LEU A 332 8.84 -20.96 -10.66
CA LEU A 332 9.03 -20.84 -9.21
C LEU A 332 10.50 -20.57 -8.86
N PRO A 333 10.79 -20.07 -7.64
CA PRO A 333 12.16 -19.84 -7.19
C PRO A 333 13.06 -21.09 -7.24
N ASP A 334 12.49 -22.27 -7.05
CA ASP A 334 13.18 -23.57 -7.17
C ASP A 334 13.32 -24.06 -8.63
N ARG A 335 13.00 -23.20 -9.60
CA ARG A 335 13.00 -23.42 -11.05
C ARG A 335 11.95 -24.40 -11.55
N LYS A 336 11.06 -24.90 -10.71
CA LYS A 336 9.91 -25.67 -11.19
C LYS A 336 8.94 -24.76 -11.93
N VAL A 337 8.29 -25.30 -12.96
CA VAL A 337 7.32 -24.56 -13.76
C VAL A 337 5.92 -24.97 -13.36
N ILE A 338 5.05 -23.99 -13.14
CA ILE A 338 3.61 -24.19 -12.96
C ILE A 338 2.85 -23.54 -14.12
N GLN A 339 1.68 -24.10 -14.43
CA GLN A 339 0.86 -23.64 -15.56
C GLN A 339 -0.40 -22.96 -15.04
N ILE A 340 -0.47 -21.65 -15.17
CA ILE A 340 -1.63 -20.86 -14.77
C ILE A 340 -2.59 -20.78 -15.97
N SER A 341 -3.83 -21.22 -15.78
CA SER A 341 -4.82 -21.33 -16.84
C SER A 341 -6.08 -20.56 -16.45
N HIS A 342 -7.16 -21.25 -16.11
CA HIS A 342 -8.41 -20.66 -15.66
C HIS A 342 -8.27 -19.73 -14.46
N GLU A 343 -7.27 -19.97 -13.61
CA GLU A 343 -6.99 -19.17 -12.42
C GLU A 343 -6.68 -17.71 -12.78
N ALA A 344 -6.06 -17.48 -13.96
CA ALA A 344 -5.65 -16.16 -14.43
C ALA A 344 -6.82 -15.19 -14.61
N TYR A 345 -7.91 -15.62 -15.22
CA TYR A 345 -9.07 -14.76 -15.44
C TYR A 345 -10.12 -14.86 -14.33
N LYS A 346 -10.17 -16.00 -13.60
CA LYS A 346 -11.11 -16.17 -12.48
C LYS A 346 -10.77 -15.27 -11.32
N CYS A 347 -9.50 -15.09 -10.98
CA CYS A 347 -9.08 -14.24 -9.86
C CYS A 347 -9.64 -12.80 -9.96
N PRO A 348 -9.35 -12.04 -11.03
CA PRO A 348 -9.80 -10.65 -11.13
C PRO A 348 -11.31 -10.51 -11.41
N GLU A 349 -12.02 -11.58 -11.80
CA GLU A 349 -13.48 -11.56 -11.89
C GLU A 349 -14.13 -11.24 -10.54
N ALA A 350 -13.48 -11.55 -9.42
CA ALA A 350 -13.97 -11.20 -8.11
C ALA A 350 -14.07 -9.68 -7.87
N LEU A 351 -13.44 -8.82 -8.68
CA LEU A 351 -13.68 -7.37 -8.66
C LEU A 351 -15.09 -7.00 -9.15
N PHE A 352 -15.65 -7.80 -10.07
CA PHE A 352 -17.00 -7.63 -10.58
C PHE A 352 -18.00 -8.46 -9.78
N TYR A 353 -17.61 -9.63 -9.28
CA TYR A 353 -18.48 -10.49 -8.47
C TYR A 353 -17.78 -10.93 -7.18
N PRO A 354 -17.71 -10.06 -6.14
CA PRO A 354 -16.99 -10.34 -4.89
C PRO A 354 -17.45 -11.61 -4.15
N LYS A 355 -18.69 -12.06 -4.37
CA LYS A 355 -19.20 -13.35 -3.90
C LYS A 355 -18.30 -14.54 -4.27
N LEU A 356 -17.57 -14.48 -5.39
CA LEU A 356 -16.62 -15.52 -5.81
C LEU A 356 -15.46 -15.69 -4.82
N ALA A 357 -15.04 -14.59 -4.19
CA ALA A 357 -14.04 -14.55 -3.13
C ALA A 357 -14.64 -14.66 -1.72
N GLY A 358 -15.90 -15.11 -1.60
CA GLY A 358 -16.57 -15.27 -0.31
C GLY A 358 -17.05 -13.97 0.32
N LYS A 359 -17.22 -12.89 -0.47
CA LYS A 359 -17.67 -11.57 0.01
C LYS A 359 -19.04 -11.17 -0.61
N PRO A 360 -20.14 -11.87 -0.28
CA PRO A 360 -21.44 -11.65 -0.95
C PRO A 360 -22.11 -10.32 -0.60
N SER A 361 -21.71 -9.65 0.48
CA SER A 361 -22.25 -8.35 0.90
C SER A 361 -21.58 -7.16 0.21
N ILE A 362 -20.51 -7.38 -0.56
CA ILE A 362 -19.75 -6.33 -1.24
C ILE A 362 -20.23 -6.23 -2.69
N PHE A 363 -20.51 -5.01 -3.13
CA PHE A 363 -20.86 -4.70 -4.52
C PHE A 363 -19.69 -4.95 -5.46
N GLY A 364 -19.98 -5.46 -6.65
CA GLY A 364 -19.03 -5.41 -7.76
C GLY A 364 -18.68 -3.96 -8.10
N VAL A 365 -17.50 -3.73 -8.67
CA VAL A 365 -17.04 -2.38 -9.05
C VAL A 365 -18.06 -1.62 -9.93
N HIS A 366 -18.73 -2.33 -10.85
CA HIS A 366 -19.74 -1.77 -11.75
C HIS A 366 -21.05 -1.41 -11.03
N GLU A 367 -21.43 -2.17 -10.00
CA GLU A 367 -22.58 -1.89 -9.13
C GLU A 367 -22.26 -0.71 -8.19
N ALA A 368 -21.04 -0.67 -7.63
CA ALA A 368 -20.57 0.43 -6.80
C ALA A 368 -20.58 1.77 -7.58
N LEU A 369 -20.14 1.76 -8.85
CA LEU A 369 -20.25 2.93 -9.74
C LEU A 369 -21.69 3.39 -9.94
N TYR A 370 -22.63 2.46 -10.12
CA TYR A 370 -24.05 2.80 -10.21
C TYR A 370 -24.56 3.43 -8.91
N HIS A 371 -24.16 2.92 -7.75
CA HIS A 371 -24.53 3.53 -6.47
C HIS A 371 -24.00 4.96 -6.31
N VAL A 372 -22.78 5.24 -6.80
CA VAL A 372 -22.29 6.63 -6.85
C VAL A 372 -23.17 7.48 -7.76
N TYR A 373 -23.47 6.98 -8.97
CA TYR A 373 -24.32 7.68 -9.93
C TYR A 373 -25.72 7.99 -9.36
N ASP A 374 -26.34 7.01 -8.70
CA ASP A 374 -27.68 7.12 -8.12
C ASP A 374 -27.73 8.14 -6.96
N LYS A 375 -26.71 8.15 -6.10
CA LYS A 375 -26.58 9.07 -4.96
C LYS A 375 -26.13 10.48 -5.33
N SER A 376 -25.53 10.67 -6.51
CA SER A 376 -25.03 11.97 -6.96
C SER A 376 -26.18 12.89 -7.39
N ASP A 377 -26.01 14.20 -7.24
CA ASP A 377 -26.97 15.18 -7.73
C ASP A 377 -27.01 15.24 -9.28
N ASP A 378 -28.20 15.46 -9.85
CA ASP A 378 -28.40 15.42 -11.31
C ASP A 378 -27.48 16.38 -12.09
N TYR A 379 -27.17 17.55 -11.53
CA TYR A 379 -26.34 18.55 -12.19
C TYR A 379 -24.86 18.14 -12.32
N VAL A 380 -24.36 17.24 -11.44
CA VAL A 380 -22.97 16.74 -11.51
C VAL A 380 -22.84 15.42 -12.26
N LYS A 381 -23.93 14.62 -12.37
CA LYS A 381 -23.88 13.27 -12.94
C LYS A 381 -23.15 13.21 -14.29
N GLN A 382 -23.51 14.09 -15.22
CA GLN A 382 -22.88 14.09 -16.55
C GLN A 382 -21.37 14.39 -16.47
N ILE A 383 -20.95 15.34 -15.62
CA ILE A 383 -19.55 15.69 -15.42
C ILE A 383 -18.76 14.51 -14.85
N LEU A 384 -19.32 13.82 -13.85
CA LEU A 384 -18.72 12.64 -13.23
C LEU A 384 -18.60 11.48 -14.25
N MET A 385 -19.66 11.22 -15.00
CA MET A 385 -19.74 10.15 -15.98
C MET A 385 -18.81 10.38 -17.18
N ASP A 386 -18.56 11.63 -17.58
CA ASP A 386 -17.60 11.95 -18.65
C ASP A 386 -16.13 11.89 -18.18
N ASN A 387 -15.90 11.81 -16.87
CA ASN A 387 -14.58 11.94 -16.25
C ASN A 387 -14.35 10.90 -15.15
N ILE A 388 -14.39 9.62 -15.52
CA ILE A 388 -14.03 8.53 -14.64
C ILE A 388 -12.50 8.33 -14.70
N VAL A 389 -11.83 8.26 -13.56
CA VAL A 389 -10.37 8.06 -13.46
C VAL A 389 -10.10 6.78 -12.70
N LEU A 390 -9.32 5.87 -13.29
CA LEU A 390 -8.88 4.64 -12.63
C LEU A 390 -7.56 4.88 -11.89
N ALA A 391 -7.49 4.46 -10.63
CA ALA A 391 -6.32 4.56 -9.78
C ALA A 391 -6.11 3.29 -8.95
N GLY A 392 -4.89 3.09 -8.46
CA GLY A 392 -4.54 1.97 -7.58
C GLY A 392 -4.18 0.68 -8.33
N GLY A 393 -3.34 -0.14 -7.69
CA GLY A 393 -2.68 -1.29 -8.31
C GLY A 393 -3.63 -2.37 -8.84
N SER A 394 -4.81 -2.56 -8.24
CA SER A 394 -5.76 -3.58 -8.69
C SER A 394 -6.61 -3.15 -9.87
N THR A 395 -6.47 -1.91 -10.35
CA THR A 395 -7.00 -1.48 -11.67
C THR A 395 -5.99 -1.74 -12.81
N MET A 396 -4.82 -2.30 -12.51
CA MET A 396 -3.76 -2.56 -13.49
C MET A 396 -3.99 -3.81 -14.35
N PHE A 397 -4.96 -4.67 -14.02
CA PHE A 397 -5.27 -5.83 -14.83
C PHE A 397 -5.60 -5.44 -16.27
N SER A 398 -5.02 -6.16 -17.23
CA SER A 398 -5.35 -5.99 -18.64
C SER A 398 -6.83 -6.31 -18.87
N GLY A 399 -7.50 -5.52 -19.72
CA GLY A 399 -8.94 -5.64 -19.98
C GLY A 399 -9.86 -5.03 -18.92
N PHE A 400 -9.34 -4.57 -17.77
CA PHE A 400 -10.17 -4.02 -16.68
C PHE A 400 -11.00 -2.81 -17.14
N LYS A 401 -10.38 -1.85 -17.84
CA LYS A 401 -11.06 -0.65 -18.36
C LYS A 401 -12.23 -1.02 -19.28
N GLN A 402 -12.00 -1.91 -20.24
CA GLN A 402 -13.02 -2.32 -21.23
C GLN A 402 -14.18 -3.03 -20.54
N ARG A 403 -13.87 -3.95 -19.62
CA ARG A 403 -14.90 -4.69 -18.87
C ARG A 403 -15.70 -3.74 -17.99
N LEU A 404 -15.05 -2.81 -17.30
CA LEU A 404 -15.72 -1.80 -16.48
C LEU A 404 -16.70 -0.96 -17.28
N VAL A 405 -16.29 -0.47 -18.45
CA VAL A 405 -17.15 0.32 -19.35
C VAL A 405 -18.37 -0.49 -19.80
N SER A 406 -18.16 -1.75 -20.21
CA SER A 406 -19.22 -2.65 -20.67
C SER A 406 -20.23 -2.96 -19.56
N GLU A 407 -19.74 -3.41 -18.40
CA GLU A 407 -20.55 -3.78 -17.24
C GLU A 407 -21.32 -2.58 -16.68
N PHE A 408 -20.66 -1.43 -16.53
CA PHE A 408 -21.30 -0.24 -16.00
C PHE A 408 -22.33 0.33 -16.99
N SER A 409 -22.04 0.33 -18.29
CA SER A 409 -23.01 0.74 -19.31
C SER A 409 -24.25 -0.16 -19.29
N ARG A 410 -24.06 -1.48 -19.11
CA ARG A 410 -25.18 -2.43 -18.99
C ARG A 410 -26.06 -2.09 -17.79
N VAL A 411 -25.46 -1.88 -16.62
CA VAL A 411 -26.22 -1.50 -15.40
C VAL A 411 -26.96 -0.17 -15.60
N LEU A 412 -26.33 0.84 -16.21
CA LEU A 412 -26.98 2.12 -16.48
C LEU A 412 -28.18 1.97 -17.42
N VAL A 413 -28.06 1.19 -18.50
CA VAL A 413 -29.18 0.90 -19.42
C VAL A 413 -30.31 0.18 -18.69
N GLU A 414 -29.99 -0.85 -17.89
CA GLU A 414 -30.98 -1.61 -17.14
C GLU A 414 -31.75 -0.75 -16.12
N LYS A 415 -31.07 0.22 -15.48
CA LYS A 415 -31.64 1.02 -14.39
C LYS A 415 -32.25 2.35 -14.83
N THR A 416 -31.72 2.96 -15.89
CA THR A 416 -32.09 4.33 -16.32
C THR A 416 -32.63 4.38 -17.75
N GLY A 417 -32.58 3.27 -18.50
CA GLY A 417 -33.02 3.19 -19.89
C GLY A 417 -32.03 3.73 -20.92
N SER A 418 -30.88 4.30 -20.50
CA SER A 418 -29.84 4.77 -21.43
C SER A 418 -28.45 4.74 -20.80
N SER A 419 -27.40 4.71 -21.63
CA SER A 419 -26.02 4.94 -21.20
C SER A 419 -25.32 5.80 -22.25
N LYS A 420 -24.56 6.80 -21.77
CA LYS A 420 -23.63 7.60 -22.58
C LYS A 420 -22.17 7.27 -22.29
N ILE A 421 -21.90 6.30 -21.42
CA ILE A 421 -20.55 5.92 -21.04
C ILE A 421 -19.86 5.26 -22.23
N THR A 422 -18.63 5.68 -22.49
CA THR A 422 -17.76 5.10 -23.52
C THR A 422 -16.37 4.86 -22.94
N GLU A 423 -15.49 4.20 -23.69
CA GLU A 423 -14.08 4.08 -23.28
C GLU A 423 -13.36 5.42 -23.14
N ARG A 424 -13.85 6.50 -23.76
CA ARG A 424 -13.29 7.85 -23.60
C ARG A 424 -13.65 8.49 -22.27
N SER A 425 -14.77 8.07 -21.69
CA SER A 425 -15.23 8.51 -20.36
C SER A 425 -14.29 8.03 -19.25
N VAL A 426 -13.58 6.92 -19.46
CA VAL A 426 -12.71 6.28 -18.46
C VAL A 426 -11.23 6.50 -18.80
N ARG A 427 -10.50 7.16 -17.90
CA ARG A 427 -9.05 7.38 -18.00
C ARG A 427 -8.31 6.33 -17.19
N ALA A 428 -7.27 5.76 -17.79
CA ALA A 428 -6.47 4.71 -17.20
C ALA A 428 -5.00 4.95 -17.58
N GLU A 429 -4.35 5.89 -16.89
CA GLU A 429 -2.96 6.24 -17.15
C GLU A 429 -2.04 5.05 -16.85
N ASN A 430 -0.89 4.97 -17.55
CA ASN A 430 0.02 3.82 -17.44
C ASN A 430 0.68 3.73 -16.06
N ASP A 431 0.83 4.86 -15.39
CA ASP A 431 1.43 5.06 -14.07
C ASP A 431 0.37 5.22 -12.97
N ARG A 432 -0.91 4.92 -13.23
CA ARG A 432 -2.02 5.06 -12.28
C ARG A 432 -1.88 4.31 -10.95
N ILE A 433 -0.94 3.37 -10.86
CA ILE A 433 -0.52 2.74 -9.59
C ILE A 433 0.14 3.76 -8.63
N PHE A 434 0.68 4.86 -9.17
CA PHE A 434 1.27 5.98 -8.46
C PHE A 434 0.39 7.24 -8.51
N GLY A 435 -0.86 7.15 -8.98
CA GLY A 435 -1.73 8.30 -9.22
C GLY A 435 -1.84 9.26 -8.02
N ALA A 436 -2.11 8.72 -6.83
CA ALA A 436 -2.16 9.52 -5.60
C ALA A 436 -0.83 10.21 -5.30
N TRP A 437 0.30 9.50 -5.44
CA TRP A 437 1.61 10.10 -5.22
C TRP A 437 1.95 11.17 -6.27
N ILE A 438 1.69 10.93 -7.56
CA ILE A 438 1.92 11.89 -8.65
C ILE A 438 1.07 13.15 -8.43
N GLY A 439 -0.20 12.97 -8.07
CA GLY A 439 -1.08 14.08 -7.71
C GLY A 439 -0.56 14.90 -6.54
N GLY A 440 -0.07 14.24 -5.49
CA GLY A 440 0.59 14.88 -4.36
C GLY A 440 1.86 15.64 -4.77
N SER A 441 2.68 15.05 -5.63
CA SER A 441 3.89 15.66 -6.18
C SER A 441 3.59 16.95 -6.95
N ILE A 442 2.59 16.91 -7.83
CA ILE A 442 2.12 18.08 -8.58
C ILE A 442 1.58 19.13 -7.61
N LEU A 443 0.66 18.74 -6.73
CA LEU A 443 -0.04 19.66 -5.84
C LEU A 443 0.91 20.36 -4.86
N ALA A 444 1.84 19.62 -4.25
CA ALA A 444 2.84 20.16 -3.33
C ALA A 444 3.88 21.06 -4.02
N SER A 445 4.06 20.93 -5.34
CA SER A 445 4.97 21.79 -6.10
C SER A 445 4.40 23.20 -6.38
N LEU A 446 3.11 23.42 -6.13
CA LEU A 446 2.44 24.69 -6.39
C LEU A 446 2.61 25.66 -5.20
N PRO A 447 3.29 26.81 -5.35
CA PRO A 447 3.51 27.73 -4.23
C PRO A 447 2.22 28.29 -3.62
N THR A 448 1.18 28.51 -4.45
CA THR A 448 -0.15 28.94 -3.98
C THR A 448 -0.82 27.88 -3.12
N PHE A 449 -0.53 26.61 -3.36
CA PHE A 449 -1.09 25.51 -2.57
C PHE A 449 -0.37 25.36 -1.23
N GLN A 450 0.93 25.62 -1.16
CA GLN A 450 1.70 25.58 0.09
C GLN A 450 1.17 26.55 1.15
N GLN A 451 0.47 27.61 0.76
CA GLN A 451 -0.21 28.53 1.68
C GLN A 451 -1.37 27.89 2.46
N LEU A 452 -1.91 26.77 1.97
CA LEU A 452 -2.98 26.02 2.64
C LEU A 452 -2.46 25.04 3.69
N TRP A 453 -1.13 24.92 3.83
CA TRP A 453 -0.53 23.94 4.72
C TRP A 453 -0.62 24.40 6.15
N ILE A 454 -0.67 23.44 7.06
CA ILE A 454 -0.76 23.70 8.48
C ILE A 454 0.67 23.84 8.96
N THR A 455 1.03 25.01 9.46
CA THR A 455 2.36 25.22 10.03
C THR A 455 2.42 24.63 11.41
N ARG A 456 3.64 24.34 11.89
CA ARG A 456 3.84 23.96 13.29
C ARG A 456 3.26 24.98 14.27
N GLN A 457 3.40 26.27 13.95
CA GLN A 457 2.81 27.34 14.78
C GLN A 457 1.29 27.24 14.83
N ASP A 458 0.63 26.98 13.69
CA ASP A 458 -0.83 26.79 13.65
C ASP A 458 -1.25 25.62 14.56
N TYR A 459 -0.49 24.51 14.54
CA TYR A 459 -0.73 23.33 15.37
C TYR A 459 -0.52 23.62 16.87
N ASP A 460 0.61 24.23 17.24
CA ASP A 460 0.96 24.56 18.62
C ASP A 460 -0.08 25.53 19.23
N ASP A 461 -0.59 26.48 18.45
CA ASP A 461 -1.63 27.43 18.90
C ASP A 461 -3.02 26.78 18.95
N HIS A 462 -3.36 25.94 17.96
CA HIS A 462 -4.67 25.31 17.82
C HIS A 462 -4.54 23.89 17.23
N HIS A 463 -4.49 22.88 18.08
CA HIS A 463 -4.36 21.48 17.66
C HIS A 463 -5.44 21.04 16.66
N ASP A 464 -6.66 21.60 16.75
CA ASP A 464 -7.77 21.33 15.83
C ASP A 464 -7.60 21.92 14.43
N ALA A 465 -6.57 22.76 14.20
CA ALA A 465 -6.25 23.32 12.89
C ALA A 465 -6.09 22.23 11.83
N ILE A 466 -5.68 21.02 12.22
CA ILE A 466 -5.54 19.82 11.37
C ILE A 466 -6.82 19.44 10.61
N PHE A 467 -8.01 19.83 11.09
CA PHE A 467 -9.27 19.57 10.38
C PHE A 467 -9.73 20.72 9.49
N SER A 468 -9.29 21.94 9.79
CA SER A 468 -9.81 23.16 9.14
C SER A 468 -9.40 23.28 7.67
N ARG A 469 -8.22 22.75 7.30
CA ARG A 469 -7.65 22.87 5.94
C ARG A 469 -7.67 21.56 5.13
N CYS A 470 -8.23 20.49 5.71
CA CYS A 470 -8.40 19.20 5.04
C CYS A 470 -9.81 18.98 4.45
N TYR A 471 -10.76 19.85 4.78
CA TYR A 471 -12.18 19.74 4.43
C TYR A 471 -12.80 21.09 4.03
N SER A 472 -11.98 22.11 3.75
CA SER A 472 -12.49 23.36 3.20
C SER A 472 -13.16 23.05 1.88
#